data_AF-A0A2E4LE91-F1
#
_entry.id   AF-A0A2E4LE91-F1
#
_cell.length_a   1.000
_cell.length_b   1.000
_cell.length_c   1.000
_cell.angle_alpha   90.00
_cell.angle_beta   90.00
_cell.angle_gamma   90.00
#
_symmetry.space_group_name_H-M   'P 1'
#
loop_
_entity.id
_entity.type
_entity.pdbx_description
1 polymer ?
#
loop_
_entity_poly.entity_id
_entity_poly.type
_entity_poly.pdbx_seq_one_letter_code
_entity_poly.pdbx_strand_id
1 'polypeptide(L)'
;MAVTQTQYTGNGNTVLYSFTFPYLATTDVKVKINGVTQATTEYSLANATTVQMNTAPANGATVLIFRDTDNDNKKATFYPGSAIKAEDLNDNIDQILYVAQEVDNNAM
;
A
#
# COMPACT_ATOMS: atom_id res chain seq x y z
N MET A 1 -10.96 -5.62 12.15
CA MET A 1 -9.63 -5.05 11.85
C MET A 1 -9.75 -4.13 10.65
N ALA A 2 -8.80 -3.20 10.48
CA ALA A 2 -8.76 -2.37 9.28
C ALA A 2 -8.41 -3.24 8.05
N VAL A 3 -8.98 -2.92 6.88
CA VAL A 3 -8.58 -3.56 5.63
C VAL A 3 -7.31 -2.88 5.13
N THR A 4 -6.20 -3.62 5.06
CA THR A 4 -4.91 -3.13 4.55
C THR A 4 -4.42 -3.90 3.33
N GLN A 5 -5.18 -4.91 2.89
CA GLN A 5 -4.86 -5.73 1.74
C GLN A 5 -6.11 -6.25 1.03
N THR A 6 -5.97 -6.60 -0.25
CA THR A 6 -7.02 -7.20 -1.07
C THR A 6 -6.40 -8.31 -1.92
N GLN A 7 -7.02 -9.49 -1.90
CA GLN A 7 -6.54 -10.67 -2.61
C GLN A 7 -7.44 -11.00 -3.80
N TYR A 8 -6.81 -11.38 -4.91
CA TYR A 8 -7.43 -11.87 -6.12
C TYR A 8 -6.79 -13.18 -6.58
N THR A 9 -7.49 -13.87 -7.48
CA THR A 9 -6.93 -15.00 -8.24
C THR A 9 -6.76 -14.56 -9.69
N GLY A 10 -5.55 -14.66 -10.21
CA GLY A 10 -5.23 -14.42 -11.61
C GLY A 10 -5.93 -15.41 -12.53
N ASN A 11 -6.31 -14.95 -13.71
CA ASN A 11 -6.98 -15.75 -14.75
C ASN A 11 -6.17 -15.79 -16.07
N GLY A 12 -4.96 -15.22 -16.09
CA GLY A 12 -4.13 -15.10 -17.29
C GLY A 12 -4.50 -13.95 -18.24
N ASN A 13 -5.54 -13.16 -17.96
CA ASN A 13 -6.03 -12.09 -18.85
C ASN A 13 -6.25 -10.74 -18.15
N THR A 14 -6.71 -10.75 -16.90
CA THR A 14 -6.99 -9.53 -16.13
C THR A 14 -5.69 -8.87 -15.70
N VAL A 15 -5.58 -7.56 -15.96
CA VAL A 15 -4.44 -6.74 -15.53
C VAL A 15 -4.83 -5.64 -14.55
N LEU A 16 -6.13 -5.31 -14.44
CA LEU A 16 -6.64 -4.28 -13.54
C LEU A 16 -7.23 -4.89 -12.29
N TYR A 17 -6.78 -4.41 -11.13
CA TYR A 17 -7.19 -4.90 -9.82
C TYR A 17 -7.44 -3.71 -8.90
N SER A 18 -8.66 -3.59 -8.37
CA SER A 18 -9.03 -2.50 -7.47
C SER A 18 -8.62 -2.79 -6.02
N PHE A 19 -8.60 -1.75 -5.19
CA PHE A 19 -8.46 -1.88 -3.74
C PHE A 19 -9.17 -0.70 -3.06
N THR A 20 -9.44 -0.81 -1.76
CA THR A 20 -10.26 0.17 -1.03
C THR A 20 -9.58 0.80 0.19
N PHE A 21 -8.37 0.36 0.52
CA PHE A 21 -7.64 0.89 1.67
C PHE A 21 -6.97 2.24 1.37
N PRO A 22 -6.88 3.16 2.34
CA PRO A 22 -6.19 4.44 2.18
C PRO A 22 -4.67 4.27 2.33
N TYR A 23 -3.89 5.16 1.73
CA TYR A 23 -2.41 5.18 1.79
C TYR A 23 -1.89 6.62 1.82
N LEU A 24 -0.66 6.83 2.31
CA LEU A 24 -0.04 8.16 2.39
C LEU A 24 0.70 8.52 1.11
N ALA A 25 1.38 7.55 0.50
CA ALA A 25 2.08 7.68 -0.76
C ALA A 25 1.76 6.52 -1.70
N THR A 26 1.77 6.79 -3.00
CA THR A 26 1.53 5.73 -4.01
C THR A 26 2.56 4.61 -3.94
N THR A 27 3.76 4.90 -3.41
CA THR A 27 4.82 3.93 -3.11
C THR A 27 4.48 2.95 -1.99
N ASP A 28 3.49 3.27 -1.16
CA ASP A 28 3.03 2.40 -0.08
C ASP A 28 2.11 1.29 -0.61
N VAL A 29 1.65 1.36 -1.86
CA VAL A 29 0.83 0.32 -2.49
C VAL A 29 1.74 -0.70 -3.18
N LYS A 30 1.79 -1.90 -2.61
CA LYS A 30 2.64 -3.00 -3.09
C LYS A 30 1.83 -4.19 -3.57
N VAL A 31 2.43 -4.97 -4.46
CA VAL A 31 1.83 -6.17 -5.04
C VAL A 31 2.70 -7.38 -4.76
N LYS A 32 2.08 -8.49 -4.34
CA LYS A 32 2.67 -9.82 -4.28
C LYS A 32 1.95 -10.74 -5.26
N ILE A 33 2.72 -11.53 -6.01
CA ILE A 33 2.19 -12.65 -6.80
C ILE A 33 2.72 -13.94 -6.20
N ASN A 34 1.83 -14.85 -5.80
CA ASN A 34 2.19 -16.13 -5.15
C ASN A 34 3.15 -15.93 -3.96
N GLY A 35 2.93 -14.88 -3.17
CA GLY A 35 3.77 -14.52 -2.02
C GLY A 35 5.05 -13.76 -2.35
N VAL A 36 5.40 -13.60 -3.63
CA VAL A 36 6.61 -12.88 -4.08
C VAL A 36 6.29 -11.41 -4.35
N THR A 37 6.93 -10.50 -3.62
CA THR A 37 6.80 -9.06 -3.84
C THR A 37 7.30 -8.68 -5.23
N GLN A 38 6.46 -7.99 -5.99
CA GLN A 38 6.79 -7.52 -7.33
C GLN A 38 7.57 -6.21 -7.27
N ALA A 39 8.47 -6.00 -8.23
CA ALA A 39 9.12 -4.71 -8.39
C ALA A 39 8.10 -3.65 -8.82
N THR A 40 8.29 -2.40 -8.40
CA THR A 40 7.41 -1.26 -8.77
C THR A 40 7.45 -0.94 -10.26
N THR A 41 8.35 -1.57 -11.03
CA THR A 41 8.39 -1.51 -12.50
C THR A 41 7.42 -2.48 -13.17
N GLU A 42 6.92 -3.50 -12.47
CA GLU A 42 6.03 -4.54 -13.02
C GLU A 42 4.55 -4.15 -13.00
N TYR A 43 4.21 -3.06 -12.31
CA TYR A 43 2.86 -2.56 -12.19
C TYR A 43 2.85 -1.04 -11.99
N SER A 44 1.69 -0.43 -12.16
CA SER A 44 1.44 0.99 -11.90
C SER A 44 0.05 1.20 -11.32
N LEU A 45 -0.24 2.39 -10.78
CA LEU A 45 -1.60 2.77 -10.43
C LEU A 45 -2.29 3.37 -11.65
N ALA A 46 -3.30 2.68 -12.19
CA ALA A 46 -4.16 3.23 -13.25
C ALA A 46 -4.99 4.41 -12.73
N ASN A 47 -5.33 4.39 -11.44
CA ASN A 47 -5.91 5.49 -10.70
C ASN A 47 -5.63 5.27 -9.20
N ALA A 48 -6.12 6.18 -8.34
CA ALA A 48 -5.88 6.13 -6.90
C ALA A 48 -6.33 4.84 -6.20
N THR A 49 -7.20 4.02 -6.80
CA THR A 49 -7.74 2.81 -6.16
C THR A 49 -7.65 1.58 -7.06
N THR A 50 -6.83 1.62 -8.12
CA THR A 50 -6.69 0.51 -9.08
C THR A 50 -5.23 0.34 -9.51
N VAL A 51 -4.69 -0.85 -9.27
CA VAL A 51 -3.41 -1.31 -9.80
C VAL A 51 -3.60 -1.88 -11.21
N GLN A 52 -2.69 -1.54 -12.11
CA GLN A 52 -2.53 -2.14 -13.43
C GLN A 52 -1.20 -2.91 -13.48
N MET A 53 -1.28 -4.21 -13.71
CA MET A 53 -0.11 -5.06 -13.98
C MET A 53 0.35 -4.90 -15.43
N ASN A 54 1.66 -4.92 -15.67
CA ASN A 54 2.19 -4.91 -17.05
C ASN A 54 1.91 -6.24 -17.77
N THR A 55 2.02 -7.35 -17.02
CA THR A 55 1.73 -8.71 -17.49
C THR A 55 0.60 -9.29 -16.66
N ALA A 56 -0.41 -9.88 -17.31
CA ALA A 56 -1.50 -10.53 -16.60
C ALA A 56 -0.96 -11.69 -15.73
N PRO A 57 -1.27 -11.73 -14.42
CA PRO A 57 -0.91 -12.84 -13.56
C PRO A 57 -1.47 -14.16 -14.10
N ALA A 58 -0.65 -15.21 -14.07
CA ALA A 58 -1.02 -16.53 -14.59
C ALA A 58 -2.33 -17.06 -13.96
N ASN A 59 -3.02 -17.93 -14.71
CA ASN A 59 -4.23 -18.55 -14.20
C ASN A 59 -3.95 -19.33 -12.91
N GLY A 60 -4.71 -19.04 -11.85
CA GLY A 60 -4.55 -19.62 -10.52
C GLY A 60 -3.49 -18.94 -9.64
N ALA A 61 -2.76 -17.93 -10.13
CA ALA A 61 -1.82 -17.18 -9.30
C ALA A 61 -2.55 -16.32 -8.27
N THR A 62 -2.10 -16.31 -7.02
CA THR A 62 -2.62 -15.42 -5.98
C THR A 62 -2.03 -14.03 -6.14
N VAL A 63 -2.86 -13.04 -6.38
CA VAL A 63 -2.47 -11.62 -6.47
C VAL A 63 -2.89 -10.95 -5.18
N LEU A 64 -1.94 -10.41 -4.43
CA LEU A 64 -2.20 -9.70 -3.19
C LEU A 64 -1.74 -8.26 -3.36
N ILE A 65 -2.68 -7.32 -3.27
CA ILE A 65 -2.39 -5.89 -3.22
C ILE A 65 -2.48 -5.49 -1.75
N PHE A 66 -1.44 -4.86 -1.23
CA PHE A 66 -1.35 -4.54 0.19
C PHE A 66 -0.69 -3.18 0.39
N ARG A 67 -1.02 -2.56 1.52
CA ARG A 67 -0.34 -1.38 2.00
C ARG A 67 0.90 -1.76 2.80
N ASP A 68 1.99 -1.06 2.54
CA ASP A 68 3.27 -1.17 3.23
C ASP A 68 3.82 0.24 3.44
N THR A 69 3.46 0.82 4.57
CA THR A 69 3.76 2.22 4.88
C THR A 69 5.24 2.37 5.26
N ASP A 70 5.97 3.25 4.57
CA ASP A 70 7.36 3.57 4.93
C ASP A 70 7.45 4.03 6.39
N ASN A 71 8.30 3.37 7.17
CA ASN A 71 8.53 3.62 8.58
C ASN A 71 10.01 3.89 8.90
N ASP A 72 10.88 3.98 7.89
CA ASP A 72 12.29 4.32 8.09
C ASP A 72 12.45 5.81 8.43
N ASN A 73 11.58 6.66 7.86
CA ASN A 73 11.60 8.09 8.03
C ASN A 73 10.24 8.63 8.50
N LYS A 74 10.27 9.53 9.48
CA LYS A 74 9.11 10.35 9.87
C LYS A 74 8.70 11.28 8.72
N LYS A 75 7.40 11.49 8.52
CA LYS A 75 6.88 12.41 7.50
C LYS A 75 7.27 13.87 7.74
N ALA A 76 7.42 14.28 9.00
CA ALA A 76 7.81 15.64 9.37
C ALA A 76 8.65 15.66 10.65
N THR A 77 9.45 16.71 10.83
CA THR A 77 10.24 16.93 12.07
C THR A 77 9.81 18.23 12.71
N PHE A 78 9.43 18.20 13.98
CA PHE A 78 9.05 19.40 14.73
C PHE A 78 10.27 20.04 15.39
N TYR A 79 10.41 21.35 15.21
CA TYR A 79 11.49 22.14 15.80
C TYR A 79 10.91 23.18 16.76
N PRO A 80 11.57 23.42 17.91
CA PRO A 80 11.14 24.44 18.85
C PRO A 80 11.19 25.83 18.20
N GLY A 81 10.17 26.65 18.47
CA GLY A 81 10.06 28.00 17.92
C GLY A 81 9.57 28.07 16.47
N SER A 82 9.31 26.94 15.81
CA SER A 82 8.65 26.88 14.50
C SER A 82 7.14 26.72 14.66
N ALA A 83 6.39 27.29 13.71
CA ALA A 83 4.96 27.01 13.62
C ALA A 83 4.74 25.56 13.15
N ILE A 84 3.96 24.79 13.90
CA ILE A 84 3.58 23.42 13.54
C ILE A 84 2.32 23.48 12.69
N LYS A 85 2.35 22.85 11.52
CA LYS A 85 1.15 22.72 10.68
C LYS A 85 0.34 21.51 11.10
N ALA A 86 -0.98 21.63 11.02
CA ALA A 86 -1.87 20.50 11.28
C ALA A 86 -1.64 19.35 10.28
N GLU A 87 -1.27 19.65 9.03
CA GLU A 87 -0.94 18.63 8.03
C GLU A 87 0.21 17.73 8.48
N ASP A 88 1.32 18.32 8.94
CA ASP A 88 2.50 17.57 9.40
C ASP A 88 2.18 16.65 10.58
N LEU A 89 1.35 17.14 11.51
CA LEU A 89 0.90 16.35 12.65
C LEU A 89 0.00 15.19 12.20
N ASN A 90 -1.01 15.47 11.37
CA ASN A 90 -1.91 14.45 10.87
C ASN A 90 -1.16 13.37 10.09
N ASP A 91 -0.25 13.74 9.19
CA ASP A 91 0.53 12.79 8.39
C ASP A 91 1.42 11.89 9.26
N ASN A 92 2.01 12.43 10.34
CA ASN A 92 2.80 11.63 11.28
C ASN A 92 1.93 10.65 12.07
N ILE A 93 0.74 11.09 12.51
CA ILE A 93 -0.19 10.21 13.23
C ILE A 93 -0.77 9.14 12.32
N ASP A 94 -1.13 9.49 11.08
CA ASP A 94 -1.62 8.53 10.09
C ASP A 94 -0.54 7.51 9.72
N GLN A 95 0.73 7.91 9.60
CA GLN A 95 1.85 6.98 9.39
C GLN A 95 1.91 5.94 10.52
N ILE A 96 1.83 6.36 11.78
CA ILE A 96 1.85 5.46 12.93
C ILE A 96 0.62 4.54 12.93
N LEU A 97 -0.58 5.10 12.67
CA LEU A 97 -1.81 4.33 12.62
C LEU A 97 -1.77 3.26 11.52
N TYR A 98 -1.27 3.60 10.34
CA TYR A 98 -1.25 2.70 9.19
C TYR A 98 -0.27 1.56 9.39
N VAL A 99 0.92 1.83 9.93
CA VAL A 99 1.89 0.80 10.33
C VAL A 99 1.29 -0.13 11.39
N ALA A 100 0.60 0.41 12.40
CA ALA A 100 -0.04 -0.41 13.44
C ALA A 100 -1.13 -1.34 12.86
N GLN A 101 -1.96 -0.84 11.94
CA GLN A 101 -2.97 -1.63 11.23
C GLN A 101 -2.34 -2.74 10.36
N GLU A 102 -1.21 -2.46 9.70
CA GLU A 102 -0.48 -3.41 8.88
C GLU A 102 0.14 -4.54 9.73
N VAL A 103 0.73 -4.19 10.88
CA VAL A 103 1.26 -5.16 11.83
C VAL A 103 0.15 -6.05 12.40
N ASP A 104 -0.97 -5.46 12.82
CA ASP A 104 -2.14 -6.20 13.30
C ASP A 104 -2.65 -7.20 12.24
N ASN A 105 -2.75 -6.75 10.99
CA ASN A 105 -3.21 -7.61 9.88
C ASN A 105 -2.22 -8.72 9.48
N ASN A 106 -0.91 -8.53 9.71
CA ASN A 106 0.11 -9.55 9.45
C ASN A 106 0.28 -10.55 10.62
N ALA A 107 -0.13 -10.18 11.84
CA ALA A 107 0.00 -11.02 13.02
C ALA A 107 -1.15 -12.03 13.19
N MET A 108 -2.21 -11.91 12.39
CA MET A 108 -3.38 -12.79 12.38
C MET A 108 -3.35 -13.81 11.25
#